data_AF-A0ABD1GXX7-F1
#
_entry.id   AF-A0ABD1GXX7-F1
#
_cell.length_a   1.000
_cell.length_b   1.000
_cell.length_c   1.000
_cell.angle_alpha   90.00
_cell.angle_beta   90.00
_cell.angle_gamma   90.00
#
_symmetry.space_group_name_H-M   'P 1'
#
loop_
_entity.id
_entity.type
_entity.pdbx_description
1 polymer ?
#
loop_
_entity_poly.entity_id
_entity_poly.type
_entity_poly.pdbx_seq_one_letter_code
_entity_poly.pdbx_strand_id
1 'polypeptide(L)'
;MLAVCNAGDNDRALMHGTKYLTVNLIDRFLVVYILTSEKLKLIGVTAMFIANKYHEIRDRPSKLGQLAETEMLMLETLEFDLGHPTPYVFMRRSLKVVQSDEKLEHMSFFLFELSLVSYEMLRL
;
A
#
# COMPACT_ATOMS: atom_id res chain seq x y z
N MET A 1 22.82 -15.38 6.01
CA MET A 1 21.49 -15.08 6.57
C MET A 1 20.53 -14.72 5.43
N LEU A 2 20.46 -15.61 4.43
CA LEU A 2 19.61 -15.53 3.23
C LEU A 2 19.02 -16.93 3.03
N ALA A 3 17.84 -17.00 2.42
CA ALA A 3 16.89 -18.12 2.32
C ALA A 3 16.03 -18.23 3.59
N VAL A 4 14.73 -17.97 3.53
CA VAL A 4 13.76 -18.54 2.58
C VAL A 4 12.77 -17.46 2.12
N CYS A 5 12.90 -17.00 0.88
CA CYS A 5 11.78 -16.42 0.14
C CYS A 5 11.51 -17.39 -1.00
N ASN A 6 10.53 -18.28 -0.82
CA ASN A 6 9.98 -19.04 -1.93
C ASN A 6 9.38 -18.02 -2.93
N ALA A 7 9.45 -18.30 -4.24
CA ALA A 7 8.92 -17.39 -5.26
C ALA A 7 7.47 -16.95 -5.00
N GLY A 8 6.64 -17.84 -4.42
CA GLY A 8 5.27 -17.51 -4.00
C GLY A 8 5.13 -16.64 -2.72
N ASP A 9 6.18 -16.54 -1.89
CA ASP A 9 6.20 -15.66 -0.71
C ASP A 9 6.60 -14.22 -1.13
N ASN A 10 7.39 -14.07 -2.20
CA ASN A 10 7.69 -12.76 -2.78
C ASN A 10 6.47 -12.11 -3.43
N ASP A 11 5.63 -12.88 -4.15
CA ASP A 11 4.40 -12.35 -4.76
C ASP A 11 3.38 -11.91 -3.71
N ARG A 12 3.25 -12.67 -2.61
CA ARG A 12 2.39 -12.28 -1.47
C ARG A 12 2.93 -11.04 -0.77
N ALA A 13 4.24 -10.98 -0.52
CA ALA A 13 4.85 -9.82 0.11
C ALA A 13 4.71 -8.55 -0.75
N LEU A 14 4.81 -8.69 -2.06
CA LEU A 14 4.58 -7.63 -3.03
C LEU A 14 3.10 -7.18 -3.00
N MET A 15 2.14 -8.11 -3.11
CA MET A 15 0.71 -7.80 -3.06
C MET A 15 0.30 -7.10 -1.77
N HIS A 16 0.76 -7.61 -0.63
CA HIS A 16 0.46 -6.99 0.66
C HIS A 16 1.12 -5.62 0.77
N GLY A 17 2.43 -5.51 0.51
CA GLY A 17 3.16 -4.23 0.57
C GLY A 17 2.51 -3.13 -0.27
N THR A 18 2.14 -3.45 -1.52
CA THR A 18 1.42 -2.54 -2.41
C THR A 18 0.09 -2.09 -1.82
N LYS A 19 -0.71 -2.99 -1.23
CA LYS A 19 -2.01 -2.62 -0.66
C LYS A 19 -1.87 -1.63 0.51
N TYR A 20 -0.96 -1.90 1.44
CA TYR A 20 -0.73 -1.01 2.58
C TYR A 20 -0.21 0.36 2.14
N LEU A 21 0.71 0.39 1.16
CA LEU A 21 1.20 1.63 0.58
C LEU A 21 0.08 2.39 -0.15
N THR A 22 -0.76 1.70 -0.91
CA THR A 22 -1.89 2.31 -1.61
C THR A 22 -2.81 3.06 -0.65
N VAL A 23 -3.22 2.43 0.44
CA VAL A 23 -4.09 3.05 1.47
C VAL A 23 -3.38 4.26 2.10
N ASN A 24 -2.10 4.12 2.46
CA ASN A 24 -1.32 5.23 3.01
C ASN A 24 -1.25 6.45 2.08
N LEU A 25 -1.06 6.24 0.77
CA LEU A 25 -1.03 7.31 -0.22
C LEU A 25 -2.39 7.99 -0.34
N ILE A 26 -3.49 7.21 -0.36
CA ILE A 26 -4.85 7.74 -0.41
C ILE A 26 -5.13 8.61 0.82
N ASP A 27 -4.85 8.10 2.02
CA ASP A 27 -5.15 8.81 3.27
C ASP A 27 -4.38 10.12 3.36
N ARG A 28 -3.06 10.11 3.08
CA ARG A 28 -2.22 11.32 3.10
C ARG A 28 -2.67 12.34 2.05
N PHE A 29 -3.07 11.88 0.86
CA PHE A 29 -3.57 12.77 -0.18
C PHE A 29 -4.90 13.42 0.21
N LEU A 30 -5.83 12.66 0.79
CA LEU A 30 -7.16 13.13 1.18
C LEU A 30 -7.15 14.07 2.40
N VAL A 31 -6.08 14.05 3.22
CA VAL A 31 -5.89 15.06 4.28
C VAL A 31 -5.77 16.46 3.70
N VAL A 32 -5.17 16.60 2.51
CA VAL A 32 -4.89 17.90 1.86
C VAL A 32 -5.96 18.24 0.81
N TYR A 33 -6.54 17.24 0.14
CA TYR A 33 -7.38 17.46 -1.05
C TYR A 33 -8.83 16.97 -0.86
N ILE A 34 -9.80 17.88 -1.00
CA ILE A 34 -11.25 17.55 -0.94
C ILE A 34 -11.75 17.20 -2.34
N LEU A 35 -12.43 16.05 -2.48
CA LEU A 35 -12.81 15.46 -3.77
C LEU A 35 -14.31 15.18 -3.90
N THR A 36 -14.76 15.09 -5.15
CA THR A 36 -16.03 14.45 -5.53
C THR A 36 -15.86 12.94 -5.66
N SER A 37 -16.94 12.17 -5.54
CA SER A 37 -16.92 10.70 -5.58
C SER A 37 -16.33 10.11 -6.87
N GLU A 38 -16.47 10.80 -8.01
CA GLU A 38 -15.90 10.37 -9.28
C GLU A 38 -14.37 10.49 -9.30
N LYS A 39 -13.85 11.62 -8.81
CA LYS A 39 -12.40 11.83 -8.68
C LYS A 39 -11.77 10.90 -7.65
N LEU A 40 -12.50 10.54 -6.59
CA LEU A 40 -12.00 9.61 -5.57
C LEU A 40 -11.64 8.23 -6.16
N LYS A 41 -12.43 7.73 -7.12
CA LYS A 41 -12.11 6.46 -7.81
C LYS A 41 -10.81 6.57 -8.60
N LEU A 42 -10.61 7.68 -9.31
CA LEU A 42 -9.40 7.94 -10.09
C LEU A 42 -8.17 8.04 -9.18
N ILE A 43 -8.28 8.75 -8.06
CA ILE A 43 -7.22 8.83 -7.03
C ILE A 43 -6.88 7.45 -6.47
N GLY A 44 -7.87 6.61 -6.16
CA GLY A 44 -7.62 5.24 -5.70
C GLY A 44 -6.85 4.38 -6.70
N VAL A 45 -7.22 4.44 -7.98
CA VAL A 45 -6.49 3.74 -9.06
C VAL A 45 -5.07 4.29 -9.21
N THR A 46 -4.91 5.61 -9.13
CA THR A 46 -3.62 6.30 -9.23
C THR A 46 -2.68 5.93 -8.08
N ALA A 47 -3.16 5.95 -6.85
CA ALA A 47 -2.40 5.54 -5.67
C ALA A 47 -1.93 4.08 -5.79
N MET A 48 -2.81 3.19 -6.25
CA MET A 48 -2.47 1.79 -6.47
C MET A 48 -1.43 1.62 -7.60
N PHE A 49 -1.51 2.45 -8.65
CA PHE A 49 -0.54 2.46 -9.73
C PHE A 49 0.84 2.93 -9.26
N ILE A 50 0.91 4.02 -8.47
CA ILE A 50 2.16 4.51 -7.86
C ILE A 50 2.76 3.45 -6.94
N ALA A 51 1.96 2.84 -6.06
CA ALA A 51 2.43 1.80 -5.13
C ALA A 51 3.01 0.59 -5.86
N ASN A 52 2.39 0.17 -6.97
CA ASN A 52 2.92 -0.90 -7.82
C ASN A 52 4.26 -0.52 -8.46
N LYS A 53 4.38 0.69 -9.03
CA LYS A 53 5.65 1.18 -9.59
C LYS A 53 6.76 1.23 -8.54
N TYR A 54 6.43 1.65 -7.32
CA TYR A 54 7.36 1.77 -6.21
C TYR A 54 7.95 0.42 -5.79
N HIS A 55 7.15 -0.65 -5.73
CA HIS A 55 7.63 -1.97 -5.30
C HIS A 55 8.14 -2.88 -6.43
N GLU A 56 7.61 -2.80 -7.65
CA GLU A 56 7.98 -3.72 -8.73
C GLU A 56 9.30 -3.36 -9.44
N ILE A 57 9.87 -2.17 -9.21
CA ILE A 57 11.07 -1.66 -9.91
C ILE A 57 10.94 -1.85 -11.45
N ARG A 58 9.71 -1.77 -11.95
CA ARG A 58 9.40 -1.85 -13.38
C ARG A 58 8.76 -0.54 -13.78
N ASP A 59 9.46 0.18 -14.66
CA ASP A 59 8.96 1.42 -15.23
C ASP A 59 7.82 1.09 -16.19
N ARG A 60 6.59 1.08 -15.67
CA ARG A 60 5.38 0.98 -16.48
C ARG A 60 4.96 2.41 -16.83
N PRO A 61 4.95 2.80 -18.12
CA PRO A 61 4.50 4.12 -18.51
C PRO A 61 3.01 4.26 -18.17
N SER A 62 2.66 5.36 -17.53
CA SER A 62 1.29 5.75 -17.21
C SER A 62 0.54 5.95 -18.52
N LYS A 63 -0.42 5.08 -18.84
CA LYS A 63 -1.18 5.18 -20.09
C LYS A 63 -2.24 6.28 -19.98
N LEU A 64 -2.16 7.26 -20.88
CA LEU A 64 -3.17 8.26 -21.30
C LEU A 64 -3.72 9.24 -20.24
N GLY A 65 -3.44 10.52 -20.48
CA GLY A 65 -4.18 11.71 -20.01
C GLY A 65 -4.36 11.83 -18.49
N GLN A 66 -5.58 11.54 -18.05
CA GLN A 66 -6.04 11.83 -16.69
C GLN A 66 -5.26 11.05 -15.60
N LEU A 67 -4.79 9.83 -15.89
CA LEU A 67 -3.99 9.06 -14.93
C LEU A 67 -2.60 9.68 -14.70
N ALA A 68 -1.97 10.18 -15.76
CA ALA A 68 -0.65 10.82 -15.66
C ALA A 68 -0.75 12.19 -14.94
N GLU A 69 -1.81 12.95 -15.22
CA GLU A 69 -2.09 14.21 -14.53
C GLU A 69 -2.33 14.01 -13.04
N THR A 70 -3.14 13.01 -12.68
CA THR A 70 -3.42 12.70 -11.27
C THR A 70 -2.23 12.06 -10.55
N GLU A 71 -1.41 11.27 -11.25
CA GLU A 71 -0.16 10.75 -10.71
C GLU A 71 0.78 11.89 -10.32
N MET A 72 1.02 12.83 -11.24
CA MET A 72 1.87 14.00 -10.97
C MET A 72 1.32 14.83 -9.81
N LEU A 73 0.01 15.12 -9.83
CA LEU A 73 -0.66 15.85 -8.74
C LEU A 73 -0.46 15.18 -7.38
N MET A 74 -0.63 13.84 -7.32
CA MET A 74 -0.45 13.10 -6.06
C MET A 74 1.01 13.12 -5.60
N LEU A 75 1.96 12.91 -6.51
CA LEU A 75 3.39 12.96 -6.18
C LEU A 75 3.84 14.34 -5.69
N GLU A 76 3.37 15.41 -6.34
CA GLU A 76 3.63 16.79 -5.90
C GLU A 76 3.00 17.08 -4.53
N THR A 77 1.75 16.64 -4.32
CA THR A 77 1.05 16.83 -3.02
C THR A 77 1.75 16.10 -1.88
N LEU A 78 2.36 14.95 -2.17
CA LEU A 78 3.10 14.14 -1.20
C LEU A 78 4.60 14.48 -1.15
N GLU A 79 5.05 15.51 -1.86
CA GLU A 79 6.45 15.94 -1.94
C GLU A 79 7.41 14.79 -2.33
N PHE A 80 6.94 13.86 -3.16
CA PHE A 80 7.65 12.63 -3.55
C PHE A 80 8.07 11.72 -2.37
N ASP A 81 7.51 11.94 -1.17
CA ASP A 81 7.75 11.11 0.00
C ASP A 81 6.81 9.90 0.02
N LEU A 82 7.23 8.82 -0.62
CA LEU A 82 6.50 7.54 -0.65
C LEU A 82 7.00 6.54 0.41
N GLY A 83 8.07 6.88 1.13
CA GLY A 83 8.89 5.97 1.94
C GLY A 83 8.34 5.67 3.33
N HIS A 84 7.03 5.45 3.48
CA HIS A 84 6.43 5.23 4.80
C HIS A 84 6.53 3.76 5.24
N PRO A 85 6.98 3.45 6.48
CA PRO A 85 6.95 2.09 6.99
C PRO A 85 5.51 1.59 7.05
N THR A 86 5.23 0.44 6.42
CA THR A 86 3.90 -0.15 6.37
C THR A 86 3.68 -1.12 7.53
N PRO A 87 2.44 -1.27 8.05
CA PRO A 87 2.10 -2.25 9.09
C PRO A 87 2.52 -3.67 8.74
N TYR A 88 2.55 -4.00 7.44
CA TYR A 88 3.02 -5.28 6.91
C TYR A 88 4.40 -5.69 7.42
N VAL A 89 5.37 -4.76 7.40
CA VAL A 89 6.76 -5.05 7.78
C VAL A 89 6.85 -5.40 9.27
N PHE A 90 6.14 -4.66 10.11
CA PHE A 90 6.07 -4.92 11.55
C PHE A 90 5.33 -6.22 11.87
N MET A 91 4.25 -6.52 11.14
CA MET A 91 3.52 -7.77 11.30
C MET A 91 4.38 -8.98 10.96
N ARG A 92 5.04 -8.98 9.78
CA ARG A 92 5.97 -10.06 9.39
C ARG A 92 7.09 -10.25 10.40
N ARG A 93 7.63 -9.16 10.97
CA ARG A 93 8.64 -9.24 12.02
C ARG A 93 8.08 -9.88 13.29
N SER A 94 6.89 -9.48 13.71
CA SER A 94 6.23 -9.99 14.92
C SER A 94 5.90 -11.47 14.81
N LEU A 95 5.31 -11.89 13.68
CA LEU A 95 4.99 -13.29 13.39
C LEU A 95 6.24 -14.19 13.38
N LYS A 96 7.36 -13.70 12.82
CA LYS A 96 8.65 -14.41 12.86
C LYS A 96 9.18 -14.61 14.27
N VAL A 97 9.03 -13.61 15.16
CA VAL A 97 9.49 -13.70 16.56
C VAL A 97 8.66 -14.70 17.34
N VAL A 98 7.35 -14.72 17.12
CA VAL A 98 6.41 -15.64 17.81
C VAL A 98 6.46 -17.06 17.25
N GLN A 99 7.19 -17.29 16.13
CA GLN A 99 7.20 -18.56 15.41
C GLN A 99 5.77 -19.03 15.07
N SER A 100 4.97 -18.11 14.53
CA SER A 100 3.55 -18.34 14.24
C SER A 100 3.33 -19.49 13.26
N ASP A 101 2.24 -20.22 13.44
CA ASP A 101 1.73 -21.15 12.44
C ASP A 101 0.98 -20.40 11.31
N GLU A 102 0.74 -21.10 10.21
CA GLU A 102 0.08 -20.54 9.02
C GLU A 102 -1.33 -20.00 9.35
N LYS A 103 -2.03 -20.62 10.29
CA LYS A 103 -3.37 -20.19 10.71
C LYS A 103 -3.32 -18.83 11.42
N LEU A 104 -2.39 -18.65 12.36
CA LEU A 104 -2.20 -17.39 13.06
C LEU A 104 -1.72 -16.28 12.11
N GLU A 105 -0.85 -16.59 11.15
CA GLU A 105 -0.43 -15.65 10.11
C GLU A 105 -1.62 -15.14 9.29
N HIS A 106 -2.46 -16.05 8.77
CA HIS A 106 -3.65 -15.66 8.01
C HIS A 106 -4.66 -14.87 8.83
N MET A 107 -4.94 -15.28 10.08
CA MET A 107 -5.84 -14.55 10.97
C MET A 107 -5.32 -13.14 11.27
N SER A 108 -4.01 -13.01 11.53
CA SER A 108 -3.38 -11.72 11.83
C SER A 108 -3.47 -10.78 10.63
N PHE A 109 -3.15 -11.26 9.42
CA PHE A 109 -3.30 -10.45 8.21
C PHE A 109 -4.74 -10.09 7.93
N PHE A 110 -5.69 -11.01 8.08
CA PHE A 110 -7.11 -10.71 7.91
C PHE A 110 -7.58 -9.57 8.82
N LEU A 111 -7.22 -9.59 10.10
CA LEU A 111 -7.58 -8.53 11.06
C LEU A 111 -6.95 -7.18 10.69
N PHE A 112 -5.69 -7.17 10.24
CA PHE A 112 -5.03 -5.95 9.78
C PHE A 112 -5.62 -5.41 8.48
N GLU A 113 -6.10 -6.27 7.61
CA GLU A 113 -6.77 -5.84 6.39
C GLU A 113 -8.12 -5.18 6.69
N LEU A 114 -8.83 -5.67 7.72
CA LEU A 114 -10.04 -5.01 8.22
C LEU A 114 -9.72 -3.63 8.82
N SER A 115 -8.58 -3.46 9.50
CA SER A 115 -8.23 -2.16 10.07
C SER A 115 -7.96 -1.09 9.02
N LEU A 116 -7.54 -1.45 7.80
CA LEU A 116 -7.33 -0.50 6.70
C LEU A 116 -8.62 0.16 6.20
N VAL A 117 -9.77 -0.52 6.36
CA VAL A 117 -11.07 0.00 5.90
C VAL A 117 -11.75 0.84 6.99
N SER A 118 -11.33 0.66 8.25
CA SER A 118 -11.91 1.38 9.37
C SER A 118 -11.32 2.78 9.50
N TYR A 119 -12.13 3.81 9.24
CA TYR A 119 -11.74 5.21 9.41
C TYR A 119 -11.35 5.54 10.86
N GLU A 120 -11.92 4.84 11.84
CA GLU A 120 -11.58 5.03 13.26
C GLU A 120 -10.12 4.68 13.57
N MET A 121 -9.53 3.76 12.80
CA MET A 121 -8.14 3.32 12.97
C MET A 121 -7.11 4.32 12.41
N LEU A 122 -7.54 5.37 11.69
CA LEU A 122 -6.65 6.44 11.20
C LEU A 122 -6.24 7.43 12.30
N ARG A 123 -6.88 7.39 13.47
CA ARG A 123 -6.64 8.34 14.58
C ARG A 123 -5.71 7.82 15.69
N LEU A 124 -5.02 6.70 15.46
CA LEU A 124 -4.10 6.11 16.43
C LEU A 124 -2.73 6.82 16.46
#